data_AF-A0A6V7IMA6-F1
#
_entry.id   AF-A0A6V7IMA6-F1
#
_cell.length_a   1.000
_cell.length_b   1.000
_cell.length_c   1.000
_cell.angle_alpha   90.00
_cell.angle_beta   90.00
_cell.angle_gamma   90.00
#
_symmetry.space_group_name_H-M   'P 1'
#
loop_
_entity.id
_entity.type
_entity.pdbx_description
1 polymer ?
#
loop_
_entity_poly.entity_id
_entity_poly.type
_entity_poly.pdbx_seq_one_letter_code
_entity_poly.pdbx_strand_id
1 'polypeptide(L)'
;YNVTILAYGQTGSGKTYSMGTNYTEESKTTEGIIPRAVADIFTTIAAKKIEDWSFVVTASFMELYNEQLYDLLGSKKRDECVLDIREVGSGVKIT
;
A
#
# COMPACT_ATOMS: atom_id res chain seq x y z
N TYR A 1 17.21 0.52 -1.78
CA TYR A 1 16.88 -0.60 -0.88
C TYR A 1 15.38 -0.78 -0.87
N ASN A 2 14.89 -2.02 -0.95
CA ASN A 2 13.45 -2.33 -0.86
C ASN A 2 13.11 -2.66 0.59
N VAL A 3 11.98 -2.16 1.09
CA VAL A 3 11.53 -2.34 2.48
C VAL A 3 10.10 -2.87 2.48
N THR A 4 9.84 -3.86 3.34
CA THR A 4 8.51 -4.47 3.51
C THR A 4 8.13 -4.46 4.99
N ILE A 5 6.92 -4.02 5.29
CA ILE A 5 6.34 -4.05 6.64
C ILE A 5 5.14 -5.00 6.61
N LEU A 6 5.08 -5.92 7.57
CA LEU A 6 4.04 -6.94 7.67
C LEU A 6 3.39 -6.90 9.06
N ALA A 7 2.06 -6.99 9.09
CA ALA A 7 1.29 -7.20 10.32
C ALA A 7 0.79 -8.65 10.37
N TYR A 8 1.18 -9.40 11.41
CA TYR A 8 0.85 -10.82 11.57
C TYR A 8 0.23 -11.08 12.95
N GLY A 9 -0.71 -12.02 13.02
CA GLY A 9 -1.45 -12.36 14.24
C GLY A 9 -2.83 -12.95 13.95
N GLN A 10 -3.50 -13.44 14.99
CA GLN A 10 -4.84 -14.03 14.88
C GLN A 10 -5.92 -13.01 14.44
N THR A 11 -7.07 -13.48 13.98
CA THR A 11 -8.23 -12.59 13.72
C THR A 11 -8.63 -11.88 15.02
N GLY A 12 -8.92 -10.58 14.92
CA GLY A 12 -9.21 -9.73 16.08
C GLY A 12 -7.98 -9.18 16.81
N SER A 13 -6.74 -9.54 16.42
CA SER A 13 -5.52 -9.05 17.08
C SER A 13 -5.11 -7.61 16.72
N GLY A 14 -5.94 -6.88 15.98
CA GLY A 14 -5.66 -5.48 15.62
C GLY A 14 -4.80 -5.25 14.37
N LYS A 15 -4.50 -6.26 13.53
CA LYS A 15 -3.69 -6.08 12.30
C LYS A 15 -4.17 -4.91 11.41
N THR A 16 -5.46 -4.89 11.09
CA THR A 16 -6.10 -3.85 10.27
C THR A 16 -6.04 -2.48 10.94
N TYR A 17 -6.22 -2.43 12.27
CA TYR A 17 -6.13 -1.21 13.07
C TYR A 17 -4.71 -0.64 13.03
N SER A 18 -3.69 -1.47 13.30
CA SER A 18 -2.29 -1.06 13.28
C SER A 18 -1.82 -0.63 11.89
N MET A 19 -2.20 -1.35 10.82
CA MET A 19 -1.84 -0.95 9.46
C MET A 19 -2.60 0.30 8.98
N GLY A 20 -3.78 0.57 9.55
CA GLY A 20 -4.60 1.73 9.17
C GLY A 20 -5.39 1.52 7.88
N THR A 21 -5.75 0.28 7.54
CA THR A 21 -6.58 -0.02 6.36
C THR A 21 -8.08 0.14 6.60
N ASN A 22 -8.49 0.34 7.86
CA ASN A 22 -9.85 0.72 8.22
C ASN A 22 -9.88 2.20 8.62
N TYR A 23 -10.08 3.08 7.63
CA TYR A 23 -10.11 4.52 7.86
C TYR A 23 -11.48 4.92 8.43
N THR A 24 -11.50 5.48 9.64
CA THR A 24 -12.65 6.20 10.19
C THR A 24 -12.27 7.67 10.35
N GLU A 25 -13.10 8.59 9.87
CA GLU A 25 -12.83 10.05 9.86
C GLU A 25 -12.62 10.66 11.27
N GLU A 26 -12.89 9.90 12.32
CA GLU A 26 -13.12 10.44 13.66
C GLU A 26 -11.85 10.75 14.50
N SER A 27 -10.63 10.36 14.12
CA SER A 27 -9.45 10.85 14.86
C SER A 27 -8.10 10.74 14.15
N LYS A 28 -7.51 11.91 13.84
CA LYS A 28 -6.10 12.04 13.39
C LYS A 28 -5.08 11.41 14.36
N THR A 29 -5.44 11.21 15.63
CA THR A 29 -4.57 10.59 16.64
C THR A 29 -4.49 9.07 16.52
N THR A 30 -5.40 8.42 15.79
CA THR A 30 -5.46 6.94 15.65
C THR A 30 -4.96 6.44 14.29
N GLU A 31 -4.32 7.30 13.50
CA GLU A 31 -3.77 6.91 12.20
C GLU A 31 -2.81 5.70 12.32
N GLY A 32 -3.00 4.70 11.46
CA GLY A 32 -2.15 3.51 11.39
C GLY A 32 -0.86 3.74 10.59
N ILE A 33 -0.13 2.66 10.32
CA ILE A 33 1.19 2.71 9.66
C ILE A 33 1.11 3.27 8.23
N ILE A 34 0.14 2.85 7.42
CA ILE A 34 0.03 3.26 6.00
C ILE A 34 -0.12 4.78 5.84
N PRO A 35 -1.12 5.46 6.46
CA PRO A 35 -1.27 6.91 6.28
C PRO A 35 -0.06 7.70 6.79
N ARG A 36 0.58 7.26 7.89
CA ARG A 36 1.81 7.88 8.41
C ARG A 36 2.98 7.75 7.43
N ALA A 37 3.20 6.55 6.89
CA ALA A 37 4.27 6.32 5.91
C ALA A 37 4.08 7.17 4.64
N VAL A 38 2.84 7.29 4.15
CA VAL A 38 2.51 8.15 3.01
C VAL A 38 2.81 9.61 3.32
N ALA A 39 2.38 10.11 4.49
CA ALA A 39 2.67 11.49 4.91
C ALA A 39 4.17 11.76 5.03
N ASP A 40 4.94 10.83 5.60
CA ASP A 40 6.39 10.93 5.73
C ASP A 40 7.11 10.96 4.38
N ILE A 41 6.67 10.13 3.41
CA ILE A 41 7.19 10.13 2.04
C ILE A 41 7.01 11.51 1.40
N PHE A 42 5.79 12.06 1.42
CA PHE A 42 5.52 13.35 0.79
C PHE A 42 6.18 14.53 1.53
N THR A 43 6.30 14.47 2.85
CA THR A 43 7.05 15.45 3.64
C THR A 43 8.53 15.46 3.25
N THR A 44 9.12 14.27 3.08
CA THR A 44 10.53 14.12 2.66
C THR A 44 10.74 14.64 1.24
N ILE A 45 9.84 14.31 0.31
CA ILE A 45 9.89 14.81 -1.07
C ILE A 45 9.82 16.35 -1.10
N ALA A 46 8.92 16.95 -0.30
CA ALA A 46 8.80 18.41 -0.22
C ALA A 46 10.09 19.07 0.29
N ALA A 47 10.72 18.49 1.32
CA ALA A 47 12.00 18.98 1.83
C ALA A 47 13.13 18.86 0.79
N LYS A 48 13.15 17.78 0.01
CA LYS A 48 14.16 17.51 -1.03
C LYS A 48 13.95 18.28 -2.33
N LYS A 49 12.76 18.81 -2.57
CA LYS A 49 12.50 19.70 -3.72
C LYS A 49 13.33 21.00 -3.66
N ILE A 50 13.74 21.42 -2.46
CA ILE A 50 14.64 22.55 -2.25
C ILE A 50 16.05 22.29 -2.83
N GLU A 51 16.40 21.01 -3.06
CA GLU A 51 17.70 20.57 -3.59
C GLU A 51 17.67 20.24 -5.12
N ASP A 52 16.63 20.68 -5.86
CA ASP A 52 16.42 20.40 -7.31
C ASP A 52 16.21 18.90 -7.68
N TRP A 53 15.72 18.10 -6.74
CA TRP A 53 15.37 16.70 -7.02
C TRP A 53 13.96 16.57 -7.62
N SER A 54 13.82 15.69 -8.63
CA SER A 54 12.52 15.28 -9.20
C SER A 54 12.17 13.85 -8.80
N PHE A 55 10.95 13.64 -8.31
CA PHE A 55 10.45 12.31 -7.91
C PHE A 55 9.20 11.94 -8.70
N VAL A 56 9.05 10.66 -9.03
CA VAL A 56 7.81 10.06 -9.51
C VAL A 56 7.38 9.04 -8.47
N VAL A 57 6.16 9.21 -7.93
CA VAL A 57 5.58 8.31 -6.93
C VAL A 57 4.45 7.53 -7.58
N THR A 58 4.46 6.21 -7.40
CA THR A 58 3.40 5.31 -7.87
C THR A 58 2.91 4.49 -6.69
N ALA A 59 1.60 4.26 -6.61
CA ALA A 59 0.98 3.44 -5.59
C ALA A 59 0.07 2.39 -6.26
N SER A 60 0.03 1.21 -5.67
CA SER A 60 -0.84 0.10 -6.06
C SER A 60 -1.46 -0.49 -4.80
N PHE A 61 -2.75 -0.82 -4.83
CA PHE A 61 -3.41 -1.47 -3.71
C PHE A 61 -4.10 -2.73 -4.19
N MET A 62 -3.77 -3.86 -3.59
CA MET A 62 -4.16 -5.18 -4.07
C MET A 62 -4.53 -6.10 -2.91
N GLU A 63 -5.45 -7.03 -3.17
CA GLU A 63 -5.87 -8.06 -2.22
C GLU A 63 -5.55 -9.45 -2.79
N LEU A 64 -4.87 -10.28 -2.00
CA LEU A 64 -4.73 -11.70 -2.28
C LEU A 64 -5.78 -12.47 -1.48
N TYR A 65 -6.77 -13.05 -2.16
CA TYR A 65 -7.84 -13.82 -1.55
C TYR A 65 -8.06 -15.11 -2.32
N ASN A 66 -8.04 -16.25 -1.61
CA ASN A 66 -8.23 -17.58 -2.19
C ASN A 66 -7.35 -17.84 -3.42
N GLU A 67 -6.05 -17.55 -3.30
CA GLU A 67 -5.04 -17.71 -4.38
C GLU A 67 -5.26 -16.81 -5.60
N GLN A 68 -6.21 -15.87 -5.56
CA GLN A 68 -6.44 -14.88 -6.61
C GLN A 68 -6.06 -13.48 -6.12
N LEU A 69 -5.38 -12.73 -6.99
CA LEU A 69 -4.97 -11.36 -6.73
C LEU A 69 -5.96 -10.40 -7.40
N TYR A 70 -6.43 -9.39 -6.66
CA TYR A 70 -7.39 -8.40 -7.13
C TYR A 70 -6.83 -6.98 -6.99
N ASP A 71 -7.02 -6.15 -8.01
CA ASP A 71 -6.77 -4.70 -7.95
C ASP A 71 -7.89 -4.01 -7.15
N LEU A 72 -7.54 -3.39 -6.03
CA LEU A 72 -8.47 -2.65 -5.17
C LEU A 72 -8.68 -1.20 -5.65
N LEU A 73 -7.86 -0.71 -6.59
CA LEU A 73 -8.03 0.62 -7.22
C LEU A 73 -8.73 0.53 -8.58
N GLY A 74 -9.02 -0.69 -9.05
CA GLY A 74 -9.73 -0.92 -10.31
C GLY A 74 -11.15 -0.34 -10.29
N SER A 75 -11.57 0.29 -11.39
CA SER A 75 -12.91 0.86 -11.54
C SER A 75 -13.98 -0.13 -11.99
N LYS A 76 -13.59 -1.39 -12.23
CA LYS A 76 -14.47 -2.46 -12.71
C LYS A 76 -15.02 -3.28 -11.56
N LYS A 77 -15.90 -4.23 -11.89
CA LYS A 77 -16.35 -5.25 -10.94
C LYS A 77 -15.16 -6.09 -10.48
N ARG A 78 -15.21 -6.59 -9.24
CA ARG A 78 -14.12 -7.37 -8.63
C ARG A 78 -13.63 -8.53 -9.50
N ASP A 79 -14.53 -9.26 -10.14
CA ASP A 79 -14.21 -10.40 -11.01
C ASP A 79 -13.43 -9.98 -12.28
N GLU A 80 -13.51 -8.70 -12.67
CA GLU A 80 -12.78 -8.12 -13.81
C GLU A 80 -11.49 -7.42 -13.37
N CYS A 81 -11.21 -7.34 -12.06
CA CYS A 81 -10.01 -6.74 -11.48
C CYS A 81 -8.95 -7.79 -11.08
N VAL A 82 -9.01 -9.00 -11.66
CA VAL A 82 -8.04 -10.07 -11.38
C VAL A 82 -6.69 -9.74 -12.04
N LEU A 83 -5.60 -9.93 -11.29
CA LEU A 83 -4.23 -9.62 -11.68
C LEU A 83 -3.39 -10.90 -11.83
N ASP A 84 -2.48 -10.91 -12.79
CA ASP A 84 -1.51 -11.99 -12.97
C ASP A 84 -0.20 -11.69 -12.22
N ILE A 85 0.38 -12.71 -11.60
CA ILE A 85 1.73 -12.66 -11.02
C ILE A 85 2.70 -13.29 -12.00
N ARG A 86 3.75 -12.55 -12.39
CA ARG A 86 4.77 -12.99 -13.34
C ARG A 86 6.16 -12.74 -12.79
N GLU A 87 7.04 -13.72 -12.93
CA GLU A 87 8.46 -13.54 -12.64
C GLU A 87 9.17 -12.97 -13.87
N VAL A 88 9.90 -11.87 -13.70
CA VAL A 88 10.59 -11.18 -14.79
C VAL A 88 12.02 -10.85 -14.37
N GLY A 89 12.98 -11.58 -14.92
CA GLY A 89 14.41 -11.37 -14.63
C GLY A 89 14.72 -11.53 -13.14
N SER A 90 15.07 -10.43 -12.46
CA SER A 90 15.48 -10.42 -11.05
C SER A 90 14.35 -10.07 -10.06
N GLY A 91 13.08 -10.08 -10.48
CA GLY A 91 11.98 -9.70 -9.60
C GLY A 91 10.60 -10.20 -10.02
N VAL A 92 9.63 -10.02 -9.13
CA VAL A 92 8.22 -10.34 -9.37
C VAL A 92 7.50 -9.10 -9.87
N LYS A 93 6.72 -9.24 -10.94
CA LYS A 93 5.87 -8.20 -11.51
C LYS A 93 4.42 -8.64 -11.48
N ILE A 94 3.53 -7.69 -11.25
CA ILE A 94 2.09 -7.87 -11.28
C ILE A 94 1.55 -7.12 -12.50
N THR A 95 0.71 -7.78 -13.31
CA THR A 95 0.19 -7.25 -14.59
C THR A 95 -1.28 -7.55 -14.77
#